data_AF-A0A522IQL5-F1
#
_entry.id   AF-A0A522IQL5-F1
#
_cell.length_a   1.000
_cell.length_b   1.000
_cell.length_c   1.000
_cell.angle_alpha   90.00
_cell.angle_beta   90.00
_cell.angle_gamma   90.00
#
_symmetry.space_group_name_H-M   'P 1'
#
loop_
_entity.id
_entity.type
_entity.pdbx_description
1 polymer ?
#
loop_
_entity_poly.entity_id
_entity_poly.type
_entity_poly.pdbx_seq_one_letter_code
_entity_poly.pdbx_strand_id
1 'polypeptide(L)'
;MTKKLPSLAAALGGALACACAMLAPAAHAADQAISVQNAWVRWLPGNLPAAGYLTLRNDGDKNVDLVDVDSNDYGSVMLHQTISNGSTQKMVMVDKLTVPAHGSVSVAPGGYHLMLEEPKHKIAPGDTVHIKLEFSNGATLDTPFAVKTPAQQ
;
A
#
# COMPACT_ATOMS: atom_id res chain seq x y z
N MET A 1 52.87 65.18 1.66
CA MET A 1 51.81 66.09 2.13
C MET A 1 50.49 65.71 1.44
N THR A 2 49.44 65.21 2.11
CA THR A 2 48.43 65.95 2.93
C THR A 2 47.69 67.03 2.16
N LYS A 3 46.37 67.25 2.22
CA LYS A 3 45.16 66.66 2.88
C LYS A 3 43.99 67.49 2.26
N LYS A 4 42.77 67.06 1.91
CA LYS A 4 41.62 66.56 2.71
C LYS A 4 40.34 66.54 1.81
N LEU A 5 39.29 65.79 2.16
CA LEU A 5 37.92 65.90 1.59
C LEU A 5 37.09 66.99 2.32
N PRO A 6 35.94 67.48 1.77
CA PRO A 6 34.59 66.83 1.85
C PRO A 6 33.75 66.99 0.53
N SER A 7 32.47 66.60 0.37
CA SER A 7 31.60 65.47 0.84
C SER A 7 30.22 65.53 0.11
N LEU A 8 29.37 64.49 0.28
CA LEU A 8 27.92 64.39 -0.02
C LEU A 8 27.41 64.36 -1.49
N ALA A 9 26.81 63.23 -1.88
CA ALA A 9 25.38 63.12 -2.25
C ALA A 9 24.95 61.64 -2.21
N ALA A 10 23.70 61.36 -1.83
CA ALA A 10 23.16 60.00 -1.69
C ALA A 10 22.20 59.64 -2.85
N ALA A 11 22.10 58.35 -3.17
CA ALA A 11 20.94 57.79 -3.87
C ALA A 11 20.71 56.34 -3.40
N LEU A 12 19.51 56.05 -2.90
CA LEU A 12 19.05 54.69 -2.58
C LEU A 12 18.70 53.97 -3.89
N GLY A 13 18.92 52.65 -3.97
CA GLY A 13 18.30 51.86 -5.04
C GLY A 13 18.72 50.39 -5.12
N GLY A 14 17.79 49.49 -4.79
CA GLY A 14 17.67 48.22 -5.52
C GLY A 14 18.00 46.92 -4.78
N ALA A 15 16.97 46.06 -4.69
CA ALA A 15 17.05 44.60 -4.65
C ALA A 15 17.80 43.92 -3.47
N LEU A 16 17.14 43.84 -2.31
CA LEU A 16 17.34 42.71 -1.41
C LEU A 16 16.70 41.45 -2.04
N ALA A 17 17.50 40.66 -2.74
CA ALA A 17 17.05 39.40 -3.31
C ALA A 17 16.86 38.35 -2.19
N CYS A 18 15.63 38.23 -1.68
CA CYS A 18 15.25 37.14 -0.79
C CYS A 18 15.31 35.81 -1.55
N ALA A 19 16.46 35.13 -1.44
CA ALA A 19 16.61 33.76 -1.86
C ALA A 19 15.80 32.84 -0.94
N CYS A 20 14.50 32.72 -1.20
CA CYS A 20 13.66 31.66 -0.64
C CYS A 20 14.18 30.32 -1.19
N ALA A 21 15.12 29.72 -0.48
CA ALA A 21 15.52 28.35 -0.69
C ALA A 21 14.28 27.46 -0.52
N MET A 22 13.76 26.97 -1.64
CA MET A 22 12.68 25.99 -1.66
C MET A 22 13.18 24.73 -0.97
N LEU A 23 12.88 24.56 0.32
CA LEU A 23 12.99 23.26 0.97
C LEU A 23 11.95 22.33 0.34
N ALA A 24 12.34 21.67 -0.75
CA ALA A 24 11.61 20.52 -1.25
C ALA A 24 11.52 19.49 -0.11
N PRO A 25 10.33 19.02 0.26
CA PRO A 25 10.22 17.92 1.21
C PRO A 25 10.99 16.73 0.65
N ALA A 26 12.01 16.28 1.38
CA ALA A 26 12.66 15.03 1.07
C ALA A 26 11.62 13.93 1.25
N ALA A 27 11.08 13.42 0.14
CA ALA A 27 10.24 12.24 0.16
C ALA A 27 11.07 11.11 0.77
N HIS A 28 10.75 10.77 2.02
CA HIS A 28 11.35 9.62 2.68
C HIS A 28 10.86 8.40 1.90
N ALA A 29 11.70 7.87 1.03
CA ALA A 29 11.50 6.53 0.51
C ALA A 29 11.53 5.61 1.73
N ALA A 30 10.36 5.18 2.18
CA ALA A 30 10.25 4.11 3.15
C ALA A 30 11.07 2.94 2.59
N ASP A 31 12.04 2.45 3.35
CA ASP A 31 12.85 1.32 2.93
C ASP A 31 11.90 0.13 2.81
N GLN A 32 11.61 -0.28 1.56
CA GLN A 32 10.52 -1.20 1.22
C GLN A 32 10.93 -2.65 1.53
N ALA A 33 11.15 -2.93 2.81
CA ALA A 33 11.48 -4.24 3.35
C ALA A 33 10.25 -5.19 3.40
N ILE A 34 9.08 -4.73 2.93
CA ILE A 34 7.90 -5.56 2.75
C ILE A 34 7.84 -6.04 1.30
N SER A 35 7.60 -7.32 1.09
CA SER A 35 7.38 -7.90 -0.23
C SER A 35 6.17 -8.84 -0.25
N VAL A 36 5.56 -8.97 -1.42
CA VAL A 36 4.44 -9.90 -1.68
C VAL A 36 4.93 -11.08 -2.51
N GLN A 37 4.46 -12.27 -2.15
CA GLN A 37 4.72 -13.51 -2.87
C GLN A 37 3.41 -14.26 -3.10
N ASN A 38 3.34 -15.06 -4.18
CA ASN A 38 2.21 -15.97 -4.45
C ASN A 38 0.82 -15.28 -4.45
N ALA A 39 0.72 -14.07 -5.04
CA ALA A 39 -0.51 -13.31 -5.12
C ALA A 39 -1.48 -13.88 -6.18
N TRP A 40 -2.69 -14.27 -5.79
CA TRP A 40 -3.72 -14.76 -6.71
C TRP A 40 -5.14 -14.55 -6.17
N VAL A 41 -6.11 -14.41 -7.08
CA VAL A 41 -7.54 -14.27 -6.77
C VAL A 41 -8.27 -15.56 -7.11
N ARG A 42 -8.99 -16.10 -6.13
CA ARG A 42 -10.00 -17.16 -6.31
C ARG A 42 -11.28 -16.55 -6.87
N TRP A 43 -11.44 -16.68 -8.17
CA TRP A 43 -12.62 -16.28 -8.89
C TRP A 43 -13.79 -17.25 -8.67
N LEU A 44 -15.01 -16.72 -8.69
CA LEU A 44 -16.26 -17.48 -8.68
C LEU A 44 -17.21 -16.96 -9.77
N PRO A 45 -17.99 -17.85 -10.41
CA PRO A 45 -19.01 -17.44 -11.37
C PRO A 45 -20.20 -16.73 -10.69
N GLY A 46 -21.00 -16.02 -11.48
CA GLY A 46 -22.28 -15.48 -11.03
C GLY A 46 -22.21 -14.19 -10.20
N ASN A 47 -21.14 -13.40 -10.35
CA ASN A 47 -20.91 -12.14 -9.61
C ASN A 47 -20.88 -12.32 -8.08
N LEU A 48 -20.50 -13.51 -7.62
CA LEU A 48 -20.22 -13.77 -6.21
C LEU A 48 -18.89 -13.08 -5.80
N PRO A 49 -18.73 -12.66 -4.53
CA PRO A 49 -17.48 -12.13 -4.03
C PRO A 49 -16.30 -13.07 -4.30
N ALA A 50 -15.20 -12.49 -4.78
CA ALA A 50 -13.95 -13.21 -4.98
C ALA A 50 -13.08 -13.15 -3.71
N ALA A 51 -12.06 -14.00 -3.62
CA ALA A 51 -11.14 -14.01 -2.49
C ALA A 51 -9.68 -13.93 -2.96
N GLY A 52 -8.95 -12.91 -2.51
CA GLY A 52 -7.53 -12.68 -2.77
C GLY A 52 -6.66 -13.31 -1.70
N TYR A 53 -5.59 -13.95 -2.15
CA TYR A 53 -4.64 -14.70 -1.34
C TYR A 53 -3.21 -14.32 -1.72
N LEU A 54 -2.33 -14.25 -0.73
CA LEU A 54 -0.95 -13.83 -0.88
C LEU A 54 -0.11 -14.26 0.34
N THR A 55 1.21 -14.21 0.22
CA THR A 55 2.13 -14.24 1.36
C THR A 55 2.80 -12.87 1.48
N LEU A 56 2.72 -12.27 2.65
CA LEU A 56 3.47 -11.07 3.02
C LEU A 56 4.78 -11.49 3.69
N ARG A 57 5.89 -10.93 3.24
CA ARG A 57 7.24 -11.09 3.80
C ARG A 57 7.70 -9.73 4.31
N ASN A 58 8.29 -9.71 5.51
CA ASN A 58 8.91 -8.52 6.09
C ASN A 58 10.36 -8.87 6.41
N ASP A 59 11.30 -8.26 5.71
CA ASP A 59 12.74 -8.45 5.93
C ASP A 59 13.33 -7.42 6.91
N GLY A 60 12.55 -6.40 7.31
CA GLY A 60 12.99 -5.32 8.19
C GLY A 60 12.92 -5.64 9.69
N ASP A 61 13.60 -4.81 10.49
CA ASP A 61 13.82 -5.01 11.94
C ASP A 61 12.58 -4.72 12.83
N LYS A 62 11.45 -4.33 12.24
CA LYS A 62 10.23 -3.91 12.97
C LYS A 62 9.00 -4.59 12.38
N ASN A 63 8.03 -4.89 13.24
CA ASN A 63 6.70 -5.31 12.81
C ASN A 63 6.06 -4.19 11.98
N VAL A 64 5.35 -4.57 10.92
CA VAL A 64 4.59 -3.66 10.06
C VAL A 64 3.19 -4.23 9.90
N ASP A 65 2.16 -3.39 10.03
CA ASP A 65 0.77 -3.82 9.85
C ASP A 65 0.34 -3.47 8.43
N LEU A 66 -0.29 -4.41 7.71
CA LEU A 66 -1.19 -4.08 6.59
C LEU A 66 -2.44 -3.42 7.21
N VAL A 67 -2.75 -2.20 6.80
CA VAL A 67 -3.82 -1.37 7.41
C VAL A 67 -4.90 -0.92 6.44
N ASP A 68 -4.64 -0.96 5.13
CA ASP A 68 -5.66 -0.71 4.11
C ASP A 68 -5.40 -1.54 2.84
N VAL A 69 -6.47 -1.81 2.08
CA VAL A 69 -6.45 -2.56 0.82
C VAL A 69 -7.48 -1.99 -0.16
N ASP A 70 -7.09 -1.75 -1.40
CA ASP A 70 -7.94 -1.12 -2.42
C ASP A 70 -7.62 -1.66 -3.83
N SER A 71 -8.52 -1.43 -4.79
CA SER A 71 -8.33 -1.85 -6.17
C SER A 71 -9.07 -0.97 -7.18
N ASN A 72 -8.43 -0.70 -8.32
CA ASN A 72 -9.10 -0.10 -9.47
C ASN A 72 -10.06 -1.07 -10.19
N ASP A 73 -9.98 -2.37 -9.89
CA ASP A 73 -10.72 -3.44 -10.57
C ASP A 73 -11.98 -3.87 -9.80
N TYR A 74 -12.08 -3.53 -8.50
CA TYR A 74 -13.18 -3.87 -7.60
C TYR A 74 -13.73 -2.63 -6.87
N GLY A 75 -15.03 -2.59 -6.58
CA GLY A 75 -15.68 -1.52 -5.83
C GLY A 75 -15.33 -1.51 -4.35
N SER A 76 -15.08 -2.68 -3.78
CA SER A 76 -14.65 -2.86 -2.39
C SER A 76 -13.62 -3.99 -2.28
N VAL A 77 -12.58 -3.76 -1.48
CA VAL A 77 -11.63 -4.78 -1.04
C VAL A 77 -11.55 -4.69 0.48
N MET A 78 -11.69 -5.83 1.18
CA MET A 78 -11.76 -5.86 2.65
C MET A 78 -10.90 -6.99 3.19
N LEU A 79 -10.12 -6.72 4.24
CA LEU A 79 -9.34 -7.75 4.92
C LEU A 79 -10.23 -8.54 5.89
N HIS A 80 -10.41 -9.84 5.63
CA HIS A 80 -11.25 -10.73 6.42
C HIS A 80 -10.44 -11.89 7.02
N GLN A 81 -10.88 -12.39 8.18
CA GLN A 81 -10.41 -13.62 8.80
C GLN A 81 -11.53 -14.67 8.84
N THR A 82 -11.19 -15.92 8.53
CA THR A 82 -12.06 -17.07 8.77
C THR A 82 -11.88 -17.56 10.20
N ILE A 83 -12.97 -17.63 10.97
CA ILE A 83 -12.99 -18.09 12.36
C ILE A 83 -13.93 -19.28 12.46
N SER A 84 -13.43 -20.40 12.99
CA SER A 84 -14.23 -21.59 13.28
C SER A 84 -14.82 -21.52 14.68
N ASN A 85 -16.13 -21.74 14.79
CA ASN A 85 -16.84 -21.90 16.05
C ASN A 85 -17.61 -23.23 16.01
N GLY A 86 -16.95 -24.30 16.49
CA GLY A 86 -17.46 -25.66 16.39
C GLY A 86 -17.62 -26.12 14.95
N SER A 87 -18.87 -26.39 14.53
CA SER A 87 -19.23 -26.78 13.16
C SER A 87 -19.44 -25.60 12.20
N THR A 88 -19.42 -24.36 12.68
CA THR A 88 -19.73 -23.17 11.88
C THR A 88 -18.47 -22.37 11.57
N GLN A 89 -18.25 -22.08 10.30
CA GLN A 89 -17.23 -21.13 9.83
C GLN A 89 -17.86 -19.74 9.67
N LYS A 90 -17.23 -18.69 10.19
CA LYS A 90 -17.63 -17.29 9.96
C LYS A 90 -16.47 -16.51 9.35
N MET A 91 -16.77 -15.68 8.35
CA MET A 91 -15.85 -14.66 7.84
C MET A 91 -16.12 -13.35 8.62
N VAL A 92 -15.06 -12.73 9.14
CA VAL A 92 -15.16 -11.52 9.96
C VAL A 92 -14.12 -10.52 9.45
N MET A 93 -14.53 -9.27 9.21
CA MET A 93 -13.63 -8.18 8.86
C MET A 93 -12.65 -7.92 10.02
N VAL A 94 -11.40 -7.61 9.68
CA VAL A 94 -10.36 -7.22 10.65
C VAL A 94 -9.66 -5.96 10.16
N ASP A 95 -9.40 -5.02 11.07
CA ASP A 95 -8.90 -3.68 10.72
C ASP A 95 -7.43 -3.69 10.24
N LYS A 96 -6.67 -4.76 10.54
CA LYS A 96 -5.25 -4.87 10.17
C LYS A 96 -4.70 -6.30 10.22
N LEU A 97 -3.57 -6.52 9.56
CA LEU A 97 -2.77 -7.75 9.63
C LEU A 97 -1.29 -7.44 9.94
N THR A 98 -0.81 -7.84 11.12
CA THR A 98 0.59 -7.64 11.53
C THR A 98 1.53 -8.62 10.84
N VAL A 99 2.49 -8.11 10.07
CA VAL A 99 3.62 -8.86 9.50
C VAL A 99 4.84 -8.67 10.40
N PRO A 100 5.30 -9.73 11.10
CA PRO A 100 6.37 -9.60 12.10
C PRO A 100 7.74 -9.31 11.46
N ALA A 101 8.61 -8.63 12.21
CA ALA A 101 10.00 -8.35 11.83
C ALA A 101 10.75 -9.63 11.40
N HIS A 102 11.51 -9.55 10.31
CA HIS A 102 12.18 -10.69 9.65
C HIS A 102 11.28 -11.92 9.40
N GLY A 103 9.96 -11.76 9.40
CA GLY A 103 8.97 -12.84 9.37
C GLY A 103 8.09 -12.83 8.12
N SER A 104 6.99 -13.58 8.18
CA SER A 104 6.03 -13.69 7.08
C SER A 104 4.64 -14.07 7.58
N VAL A 105 3.61 -13.66 6.85
CA VAL A 105 2.20 -14.03 7.12
C VAL A 105 1.55 -14.53 5.84
N SER A 106 0.83 -15.65 5.94
CA SER A 106 0.08 -16.22 4.83
C SER A 106 -1.39 -15.80 4.91
N VAL A 107 -1.87 -15.16 3.85
CA VAL A 107 -3.28 -14.85 3.58
C VAL A 107 -3.77 -15.96 2.65
N ALA A 108 -4.36 -17.01 3.22
CA ALA A 108 -4.65 -18.28 2.57
C ALA A 108 -6.04 -18.84 2.93
N PRO A 109 -6.63 -19.74 2.11
CA PRO A 109 -7.94 -20.33 2.36
C PRO A 109 -8.07 -20.94 3.77
N GLY A 110 -9.18 -20.62 4.46
CA GLY A 110 -9.42 -21.05 5.84
C GLY A 110 -8.75 -20.20 6.92
N GLY A 111 -7.90 -19.23 6.54
CA GLY A 111 -7.35 -18.19 7.41
C GLY A 111 -7.80 -16.80 6.97
N TYR A 112 -6.84 -15.88 6.85
CA TYR A 112 -7.07 -14.55 6.29
C TYR A 112 -7.31 -14.58 4.78
N HIS A 113 -8.13 -13.67 4.27
CA HIS A 113 -8.35 -13.43 2.84
C HIS A 113 -8.68 -11.97 2.59
N LEU A 114 -8.37 -11.48 1.40
CA LEU A 114 -8.94 -10.24 0.89
C LEU A 114 -10.30 -10.59 0.27
N MET A 115 -11.40 -10.10 0.82
CA MET A 115 -12.71 -10.22 0.18
C MET A 115 -12.84 -9.12 -0.88
N LEU A 116 -13.12 -9.49 -2.12
CA LEU A 116 -13.27 -8.56 -3.23
C LEU A 116 -14.71 -8.57 -3.75
N GLU A 117 -15.34 -7.41 -3.74
CA GLU A 117 -16.74 -7.21 -4.13
C GLU A 117 -16.87 -6.18 -5.26
N GLU A 118 -18.01 -6.22 -5.95
CA GLU A 118 -18.38 -5.25 -6.98
C GLU A 118 -17.31 -5.08 -8.09
N PRO A 119 -16.99 -6.13 -8.87
CA PRO A 119 -16.03 -6.03 -9.96
C PRO A 119 -16.44 -4.91 -10.94
N LYS A 120 -15.57 -3.90 -11.10
CA LYS A 120 -15.81 -2.68 -11.89
C LYS A 120 -15.85 -2.96 -13.40
N HIS A 121 -15.35 -4.11 -13.83
CA HIS A 121 -15.41 -4.62 -15.20
C HIS A 121 -15.50 -6.16 -15.20
N LYS A 122 -15.63 -6.78 -16.37
CA LYS A 122 -15.69 -8.24 -16.49
C LYS A 122 -14.31 -8.86 -16.20
N ILE A 123 -14.18 -9.54 -15.07
CA ILE A 123 -12.99 -10.31 -14.66
C ILE A 123 -13.27 -11.81 -14.80
N ALA A 124 -12.30 -12.57 -15.30
CA ALA A 124 -12.37 -14.00 -15.56
C ALA A 124 -11.03 -14.73 -15.22
N PRO A 125 -11.03 -16.06 -15.05
CA PRO A 125 -9.79 -16.82 -14.86
C PRO A 125 -8.84 -16.68 -16.04
N GLY A 126 -7.57 -16.41 -15.75
CA GLY A 126 -6.54 -16.07 -16.74
C GLY A 126 -6.23 -14.57 -16.82
N ASP A 127 -7.10 -13.71 -16.30
CA ASP A 127 -6.84 -12.28 -16.17
C ASP A 127 -5.87 -11.98 -15.01
N THR A 128 -5.40 -10.74 -14.93
CA THR A 128 -4.65 -10.20 -13.79
C THR A 128 -5.36 -8.96 -13.28
N VAL A 129 -5.53 -8.86 -11.97
CA VAL A 129 -6.08 -7.68 -11.28
C VAL A 129 -5.04 -7.08 -10.34
N HIS A 130 -5.10 -5.78 -10.12
CA HIS A 130 -4.18 -5.06 -9.25
C HIS A 130 -4.85 -4.73 -7.91
N ILE A 131 -4.16 -5.08 -6.82
CA ILE A 131 -4.56 -4.74 -5.46
C ILE A 131 -3.45 -3.91 -4.83
N LYS A 132 -3.80 -2.70 -4.41
CA LYS A 132 -2.95 -1.81 -3.65
C LYS A 132 -3.03 -2.21 -2.17
N LEU A 133 -1.87 -2.43 -1.56
CA LEU A 133 -1.70 -2.78 -0.16
C LEU A 133 -1.02 -1.61 0.57
N GLU A 134 -1.62 -1.07 1.62
CA GLU A 134 -1.05 0.04 2.40
C GLU A 134 -0.65 -0.39 3.81
N PHE A 135 0.53 0.04 4.24
CA PHE A 135 1.17 -0.44 5.46
C PHE A 135 1.39 0.68 6.48
N SER A 136 1.39 0.33 7.78
CA SER A 136 1.48 1.29 8.90
C SER A 136 2.81 2.07 8.99
N ASN A 137 3.83 1.66 8.23
CA ASN A 137 5.09 2.40 8.06
C ASN A 137 5.06 3.40 6.90
N GLY A 138 3.92 3.57 6.22
CA GLY A 138 3.76 4.43 5.04
C GLY A 138 4.23 3.79 3.73
N ALA A 139 4.58 2.50 3.73
CA ALA A 139 4.84 1.77 2.50
C ALA A 139 3.53 1.43 1.78
N THR A 140 3.59 1.39 0.45
CA THR A 140 2.50 0.97 -0.42
C THR A 140 3.03 0.02 -1.48
N LEU A 141 2.30 -1.06 -1.74
CA LEU A 141 2.61 -2.03 -2.79
C LEU A 141 1.40 -2.22 -3.70
N ASP A 142 1.49 -1.72 -4.94
CA ASP A 142 0.55 -2.12 -6.00
C ASP A 142 0.97 -3.49 -6.53
N THR A 143 0.11 -4.49 -6.36
CA THR A 143 0.46 -5.90 -6.52
C THR A 143 -0.44 -6.56 -7.57
N PRO A 144 0.13 -7.23 -8.59
CA PRO A 144 -0.65 -8.02 -9.53
C PRO A 144 -1.06 -9.38 -8.91
N PHE A 145 -2.34 -9.70 -8.99
CA PHE A 145 -2.92 -10.99 -8.58
C PHE A 145 -3.42 -11.73 -9.82
N ALA A 146 -2.88 -12.92 -10.06
CA ALA A 146 -3.39 -13.79 -11.13
C ALA A 146 -4.78 -14.34 -10.77
N VAL A 147 -5.75 -14.19 -11.66
CA VAL A 147 -7.13 -14.64 -11.44
C VAL A 147 -7.26 -16.12 -11.82
N LYS A 148 -7.69 -16.95 -10.86
CA LYS A 148 -7.74 -18.41 -11.00
C LYS A 148 -9.08 -18.99 -10.58
N THR A 149 -9.46 -20.14 -11.16
CA THR A 149 -10.58 -20.94 -10.62
C THR A 149 -10.18 -21.65 -9.31
N PRO A 150 -11.15 -22.13 -8.51
CA PRO A 150 -10.87 -22.91 -7.30
C PRO A 150 -10.10 -24.22 -7.51
N ALA A 151 -9.96 -24.71 -8.76
CA ALA A 151 -9.21 -25.92 -9.09
C ALA A 151 -7.74 -25.67 -9.46
N GLN A 152 -7.32 -24.40 -9.53
CA GLN A 152 -6.00 -23.96 -10.01
C GLN A 152 -5.13 -23.34 -8.90
N GLN A 153 -5.43 -23.63 -7.63
CA GLN A 153 -4.74 -23.06 -6.47
C GLN A 153 -3.24 -23.34 -6.53
#